data_AF-A0A2N9NKE3-F1
#
_entry.id   AF-A0A2N9NKE3-F1
#
_cell.length_a   1.000
_cell.length_b   1.000
_cell.length_c   1.000
_cell.angle_alpha   90.00
_cell.angle_beta   90.00
_cell.angle_gamma   90.00
#
_symmetry.space_group_name_H-M   'P 1'
#
loop_
_entity.id
_entity.type
_entity.pdbx_description
1 polymer ?
#
loop_
_entity_poly.entity_id
_entity_poly.type
_entity_poly.pdbx_seq_one_letter_code
_entity_poly.pdbx_strand_id
1 'polypeptide(L)' 'MSKQEIAEAVMGLPEKDRLELARQIIAGLIVEQEASEAIARALPGLEDVVRGKVRGLTEAEFRDALR' A
#
# COMPACT_ATOMS: atom_id res chain seq x y z
N MET A 1 -25.56 1.50 3.12
CA MET A 1 -25.19 0.33 3.93
C MET A 1 -24.40 0.80 5.14
N SER A 2 -24.85 0.47 6.34
CA SER A 2 -24.15 0.74 7.60
C SER A 2 -23.11 -0.36 7.88
N LYS A 3 -22.16 -0.09 8.80
CA LYS A 3 -21.15 -1.07 9.22
C LYS A 3 -21.80 -2.33 9.84
N GLN A 4 -22.92 -2.17 10.55
CA GLN A 4 -23.68 -3.29 11.09
C GLN A 4 -24.31 -4.16 9.99
N GLU A 5 -24.92 -3.55 8.98
CA GLU A 5 -25.54 -4.28 7.86
C GLU A 5 -24.51 -5.12 7.08
N ILE A 6 -23.28 -4.61 6.94
CA ILE A 6 -22.16 -5.34 6.32
C ILE A 6 -21.72 -6.51 7.21
N ALA A 7 -21.59 -6.29 8.53
CA ALA A 7 -21.20 -7.34 9.47
C ALA A 7 -22.22 -8.49 9.51
N GLU A 8 -23.52 -8.16 9.53
CA GLU A 8 -24.60 -9.15 9.47
C GLU A 8 -24.58 -9.94 8.15
N ALA A 9 -24.39 -9.26 7.02
CA ALA A 9 -24.27 -9.91 5.72
C ALA A 9 -23.07 -10.88 5.65
N VAL A 10 -21.91 -10.48 6.20
CA VAL A 10 -20.72 -11.35 6.28
C VAL A 10 -20.95 -12.54 7.19
N MET A 11 -21.63 -12.35 8.33
CA MET A 11 -21.96 -13.45 9.24
C MET A 11 -22.95 -14.45 8.65
N GLY A 12 -23.78 -14.01 7.70
CA GLY A 12 -24.69 -14.87 6.93
C GLY A 12 -24.02 -15.77 5.89
N LEU A 13 -22.75 -15.54 5.56
CA LEU A 13 -22.00 -16.38 4.62
C LEU A 13 -21.63 -17.74 5.26
N PRO A 14 -21.46 -18.81 4.45
CA PRO A 14 -20.84 -20.04 4.89
C PRO A 14 -19.44 -19.82 5.49
N GLU A 15 -19.04 -20.67 6.44
CA GLU A 15 -17.76 -20.50 7.16
C GLU A 15 -16.54 -20.43 6.22
N LYS A 16 -16.52 -21.27 5.19
CA LYS A 16 -15.46 -21.28 4.18
C LYS A 16 -15.35 -19.94 3.45
N ASP A 17 -16.47 -19.33 3.12
CA ASP A 17 -16.52 -18.08 2.36
C ASP A 17 -16.16 -16.89 3.26
N ARG A 18 -16.53 -16.94 4.56
CA ARG A 18 -16.05 -15.97 5.55
C ARG A 18 -14.54 -16.02 5.72
N LEU A 19 -13.96 -17.22 5.77
CA LEU A 19 -12.51 -17.40 5.90
C LEU A 19 -11.78 -16.88 4.68
N GLU A 20 -12.30 -17.13 3.48
CA GLU A 20 -11.71 -16.63 2.24
C GLU A 20 -11.78 -15.10 2.14
N LEU A 21 -12.93 -14.52 2.50
CA LEU A 21 -13.10 -13.07 2.58
C LEU A 21 -12.10 -12.45 3.57
N ALA A 22 -11.91 -13.06 4.74
CA ALA A 22 -10.94 -12.59 5.73
C ALA A 22 -9.51 -12.60 5.18
N ARG A 23 -9.10 -13.64 4.45
CA ARG A 23 -7.78 -13.69 3.79
C ARG A 23 -7.60 -12.58 2.77
N GLN A 24 -8.61 -12.31 1.96
CA GLN A 24 -8.56 -11.25 0.95
C GLN A 24 -8.44 -9.87 1.59
N ILE A 25 -9.18 -9.61 2.67
CA ILE A 25 -9.09 -8.37 3.44
C ILE A 25 -7.67 -8.20 4.01
N ILE A 26 -7.14 -9.23 4.66
CA ILE A 26 -5.79 -9.19 5.26
C ILE A 26 -4.74 -8.96 4.17
N ALA A 27 -4.82 -9.67 3.04
CA ALA A 27 -3.89 -9.49 1.93
C ALA A 27 -3.94 -8.06 1.37
N GLY A 28 -5.14 -7.49 1.20
CA GLY A 28 -5.30 -6.11 0.75
C GLY A 28 -4.68 -5.09 1.71
N LEU A 29 -4.92 -5.26 3.01
CA LEU A 29 -4.35 -4.40 4.06
C LEU A 29 -2.82 -4.47 4.09
N ILE A 30 -2.23 -5.65 3.90
CA ILE A 30 -0.78 -5.82 3.84
C ILE A 30 -0.21 -5.07 2.63
N VAL A 31 -0.82 -5.20 1.45
CA VAL A 31 -0.37 -4.49 0.24
C VAL A 31 -0.45 -2.97 0.42
N GLU A 32 -1.53 -2.46 1.01
CA GLU A 32 -1.67 -1.03 1.31
C GLU A 32 -0.62 -0.54 2.33
N GLN A 33 -0.34 -1.35 3.36
CA GLN A 33 0.68 -1.04 4.36
C GLN A 33 2.08 -1.00 3.74
N GLU A 34 2.45 -2.00 2.94
CA GLU A 34 3.74 -2.05 2.25
C GLU A 34 3.93 -0.86 1.30
N ALA A 35 2.88 -0.49 0.55
CA ALA A 35 2.89 0.68 -0.32
C ALA A 35 3.04 1.98 0.48
N SER A 36 2.28 2.14 1.57
CA SER A 36 2.35 3.30 2.46
C SER A 36 3.75 3.47 3.07
N GLU A 37 4.37 2.37 3.51
CA GLU A 37 5.73 2.40 4.04
C GLU A 37 6.78 2.71 2.98
N ALA A 38 6.63 2.16 1.76
CA ALA A 38 7.54 2.48 0.66
C ALA A 38 7.48 3.97 0.30
N ILE A 39 6.28 4.55 0.28
CA ILE A 39 6.07 5.99 0.06
C ILE A 39 6.69 6.79 1.21
N ALA A 40 6.44 6.41 2.47
CA ALA A 40 6.98 7.10 3.63
C ALA A 40 8.52 7.08 3.67
N ARG A 41 9.15 5.99 3.21
CA ARG A 41 10.62 5.90 3.07
C ARG A 41 11.16 6.76 1.92
N ALA A 42 10.42 6.89 0.82
CA ALA A 42 10.85 7.66 -0.34
C ALA A 42 10.68 9.18 -0.16
N LEU A 43 9.67 9.60 0.63
CA LEU A 43 9.29 11.01 0.79
C LEU A 43 10.45 11.91 1.26
N PRO A 44 11.25 11.55 2.28
CA PRO A 44 12.35 12.39 2.75
C PRO A 44 13.43 12.61 1.67
N GLY A 45 13.75 11.58 0.88
CA GLY A 45 14.71 11.70 -0.22
C GLY A 45 14.21 12.64 -1.31
N LEU A 46 12.91 12.57 -1.63
CA LEU A 46 12.28 13.50 -2.57
C LEU A 46 12.33 14.94 -2.06
N GLU A 47 12.03 15.16 -0.77
CA GLU A 47 12.13 16.49 -0.14
C GLU A 47 13.54 17.05 -0.18
N ASP A 48 14.56 16.22 0.05
CA ASP A 48 15.96 16.66 0.03
C ASP A 48 16.43 17.04 -1.38
N VAL A 49 15.92 16.38 -2.42
CA VAL A 49 16.15 16.77 -3.83
C VAL A 49 15.48 18.12 -4.12
N VAL A 50 14.20 18.29 -3.77
CA VAL A 50 13.44 19.53 -4.03
C VAL A 50 14.04 20.72 -3.27
N ARG A 51 14.54 20.49 -2.05
CA ARG A 51 15.22 21.51 -1.24
C ARG A 51 16.66 21.76 -1.68
N GLY A 52 17.16 21.06 -2.70
CA GLY A 52 18.52 21.20 -3.21
C GLY A 52 19.62 20.73 -2.26
N LYS A 53 19.28 19.94 -1.23
CA LYS A 53 20.27 19.36 -0.31
C LYS A 53 21.04 18.21 -0.95
N VAL A 54 20.40 17.48 -1.85
CA VAL A 54 21.02 16.42 -2.64
C VAL A 54 20.68 16.62 -4.12
N ARG A 55 21.62 16.28 -5.00
CA ARG A 55 21.38 16.31 -6.45
C ARG A 55 20.53 15.10 -6.84
N GLY A 56 19.38 15.35 -7.45
CA GLY A 56 18.55 14.30 -8.06
C GLY A 56 19.25 13.66 -9.27
N LEU A 57 18.84 12.43 -9.59
CA LEU A 57 19.29 11.73 -10.79
C LEU A 57 18.63 12.33 -12.03
N THR A 58 19.36 12.35 -13.14
CA THR A 58 18.77 12.54 -14.47
C THR A 58 18.02 11.28 -14.91
N GLU A 59 17.14 11.41 -15.89
CA GLU A 59 16.37 10.28 -16.44
C GLU A 59 17.23 9.11 -16.96
N ALA A 60 18.46 9.40 -17.43
CA ALA A 60 19.40 8.37 -17.83
C ALA A 60 20.01 7.64 -16.62
N GLU A 61 20.48 8.39 -15.63
CA GLU A 61 21.04 7.85 -14.38
C GLU A 61 20.01 7.06 -13.57
N PHE A 62 18.75 7.52 -13.56
CA PHE A 62 17.64 6.80 -12.91
C PHE A 62 17.35 5.46 -13.59
N ARG A 63 17.26 5.44 -14.92
CA ARG A 63 17.02 4.19 -15.67
C ARG A 63 18.15 3.18 -15.52
N ASP A 64 19.41 3.63 -15.42
CA ASP A 64 20.53 2.74 -15.12
C ASP A 64 20.49 2.20 -13.68
N ALA A 65 20.01 2.98 -12.71
CA ALA A 65 19.86 2.54 -11.32
C ALA A 65 18.70 1.55 -11.09
N LEU A 66 17.75 1.44 -12.03
CA LEU A 66 16.62 0.50 -11.98
C LEU A 66 16.91 -0.87 -12.60
N ARG A 67 18.07 -1.05 -13.25
CA ARG A 67 18.53 -2.35 -13.75
C ARG A 67 19.18 -3.18 -12.65
#